data_AF-A0A1E5UFI5-F1
#
_entry.id   AF-A0A1E5UFI5-F1
#
_cell.length_a   1.000
_cell.length_b   1.000
_cell.length_c   1.000
_cell.angle_alpha   90.00
_cell.angle_beta   90.00
_cell.angle_gamma   90.00
#
_symmetry.space_group_name_H-M   'P 1'
#
loop_
_entity.id
_entity.type
_entity.pdbx_description
1 polymer ?
#
loop_
_entity_poly.entity_id
_entity_poly.type
_entity_poly.pdbx_seq_one_letter_code
_entity_poly.pdbx_strand_id
1 'polypeptide(L)' 'MPFIKIYIHFVFSTLDRKPLLNSSDLRIKLWKHIKQNATEKGIFIDMINGYSDHCHIV' A
#
# COMPACT_ATOMS: atom_id res chain seq x y z
N MET A 1 -30.16 -10.28 -6.84
CA MET A 1 -28.95 -11.08 -6.51
C MET A 1 -28.20 -10.32 -5.43
N PRO A 2 -27.84 -10.94 -4.30
CA PRO A 2 -27.06 -10.25 -3.28
C PRO A 2 -25.68 -9.88 -3.85
N PHE A 3 -25.30 -8.60 -3.71
CA PHE A 3 -23.99 -8.08 -4.09
C PHE A 3 -23.19 -7.80 -2.83
N ILE A 4 -21.97 -8.33 -2.75
CA ILE A 4 -21.07 -8.14 -1.62
C ILE A 4 -19.82 -7.41 -2.12
N LYS A 5 -19.47 -6.31 -1.45
CA LYS A 5 -18.23 -5.56 -1.68
C LYS A 5 -17.51 -5.41 -0.35
N ILE A 6 -16.28 -5.90 -0.29
CA ILE A 6 -15.43 -5.86 0.91
C ILE A 6 -14.38 -4.77 0.69
N TYR A 7 -14.22 -3.90 1.69
CA TYR A 7 -13.16 -2.89 1.74
C TYR A 7 -12.30 -3.17 2.96
N ILE A 8 -10.98 -3.16 2.79
CA ILE A 8 -10.03 -3.48 3.85
C ILE A 8 -8.94 -2.42 3.85
N HIS A 9 -8.71 -1.81 5.02
CA HIS A 9 -7.58 -0.90 5.22
C HIS A 9 -6.41 -1.67 5.84
N PHE A 10 -5.36 -1.89 5.06
CA PHE A 10 -4.12 -2.48 5.55
C PHE A 10 -3.12 -1.40 5.96
N VAL A 11 -2.40 -1.66 7.05
CA VAL A 11 -1.28 -0.84 7.50
C VAL A 11 -0.06 -1.72 7.69
N PHE A 12 1.01 -1.40 6.97
CA PHE A 12 2.31 -2.07 7.09
C PHE A 12 3.32 -1.08 7.68
N SER A 13 4.20 -1.57 8.55
CA SER A 13 5.34 -0.80 9.03
C SER A 13 6.65 -1.47 8.63
N THR A 14 7.68 -0.66 8.52
CA THR A 14 9.08 -1.09 8.50
C THR A 14 9.45 -1.84 9.78
N LEU A 15 10.50 -2.66 9.69
CA LEU A 15 11.06 -3.36 10.85
C LEU A 15 11.46 -2.35 11.93
N ASP A 16 10.99 -2.56 13.16
CA ASP A 16 11.21 -1.68 14.31
C ASP A 16 10.82 -0.21 14.08
N ARG A 17 9.90 0.07 13.13
CA ARG A 17 9.50 1.45 12.77
C ARG A 17 10.67 2.33 12.30
N LYS A 18 11.75 1.72 11.81
CA LYS A 18 12.89 2.46 11.26
C LYS A 18 12.44 3.28 10.04
N PRO A 19 12.80 4.57 9.91
CA PRO A 19 12.31 5.43 8.84
C PRO A 19 12.97 5.12 7.47
N LEU A 20 12.82 3.91 6.96
CA LEU A 20 13.45 3.41 5.75
C LEU A 20 12.81 3.94 4.46
N LEU A 21 11.61 4.51 4.54
CA LEU A 21 10.89 5.16 3.44
C LEU A 21 11.13 6.68 3.43
N ASN A 22 12.37 7.11 3.67
CA ASN A 22 12.73 8.50 3.97
C ASN A 22 12.64 9.49 2.80
N SER A 23 12.65 9.04 1.54
CA SER A 23 12.50 9.92 0.37
C SER A 23 11.17 9.74 -0.35
N SER A 24 10.69 10.82 -0.99
CA SER A 24 9.51 10.78 -1.86
C SER A 24 9.70 9.78 -3.01
N ASP A 25 10.90 9.74 -3.61
CA ASP A 25 11.20 8.84 -4.73
C ASP A 25 11.14 7.37 -4.32
N LEU A 26 11.65 7.04 -3.12
CA LEU A 26 11.58 5.67 -2.60
C LEU A 26 10.13 5.26 -2.34
N ARG A 27 9.34 6.14 -1.74
CA ARG A 27 7.90 5.91 -1.53
C ARG A 27 7.18 5.71 -2.86
N ILE A 28 7.40 6.59 -3.85
CA ILE A 28 6.82 6.46 -5.21
C ILE A 28 7.16 5.13 -5.87
N LYS A 29 8.42 4.68 -5.77
CA LYS A 29 8.82 3.37 -6.29
C LYS A 29 8.08 2.23 -5.59
N LEU A 30 7.97 2.28 -4.27
CA LEU A 30 7.24 1.27 -3.48
C LEU A 30 5.74 1.25 -3.80
N TRP A 31 5.06 2.41 -3.86
CA TRP A 31 3.63 2.48 -4.22
C TRP A 31 3.38 1.86 -5.59
N LYS A 32 4.23 2.16 -6.58
CA LYS A 32 4.14 1.59 -7.94
C LYS A 32 4.29 0.07 -7.93
N HIS A 33 5.27 -0.44 -7.19
CA HIS A 33 5.49 -1.88 -7.04
C HIS A 33 4.28 -2.59 -6.41
N ILE A 34 3.73 -2.03 -5.32
CA ILE A 34 2.54 -2.56 -4.65
C ILE A 34 1.35 -2.58 -5.61
N LYS A 35 1.10 -1.46 -6.31
CA LYS A 35 0.00 -1.34 -7.28
C LYS A 35 0.13 -2.35 -8.42
N GLN A 36 1.33 -2.52 -8.97
CA GLN A 36 1.59 -3.49 -10.04
C GLN A 36 1.29 -4.92 -9.55
N ASN A 37 1.86 -5.32 -8.42
CA ASN A 37 1.65 -6.66 -7.86
C ASN A 37 0.18 -6.93 -7.51
N ALA A 38 -0.57 -5.93 -7.03
CA ALA A 38 -2.01 -6.06 -6.79
C ALA A 38 -2.80 -6.22 -8.10
N THR A 39 -2.44 -5.44 -9.13
CA THR A 39 -3.07 -5.50 -10.47
C THR A 39 -2.88 -6.87 -11.10
N GLU A 40 -1.67 -7.43 -11.03
CA GLU A 40 -1.33 -8.78 -11.51
C GLU A 40 -2.14 -9.88 -10.80
N LYS A 41 -2.60 -9.62 -9.57
CA LYS A 41 -3.41 -10.53 -8.75
C LYS A 41 -4.91 -10.27 -8.84
N GLY A 42 -5.35 -9.31 -9.66
CA GLY A 42 -6.77 -8.92 -9.75
C GLY A 42 -7.30 -8.25 -8.48
N ILE A 43 -6.42 -7.69 -7.64
CA ILE A 43 -6.79 -6.97 -6.43
C ILE A 43 -6.96 -5.49 -6.77
N PHE A 44 -8.16 -4.96 -6.53
CA PHE A 44 -8.42 -3.53 -6.63
C PHE A 44 -7.83 -2.81 -5.42
N ILE A 45 -7.11 -1.72 -5.68
CA ILE A 45 -6.58 -0.81 -4.68
C ILE A 45 -7.15 0.58 -5.00
N ASP A 46 -7.79 1.19 -4.02
CA ASP A 46 -8.33 2.54 -4.08
C ASP A 46 -7.21 3.58 -3.85
N MET A 47 -6.43 3.40 -2.78
CA MET A 47 -5.39 4.34 -2.40
C MET A 47 -4.18 3.67 -1.76
N ILE A 48 -2.99 4.21 -2.04
CA ILE A 48 -1.76 3.84 -1.34
C ILE A 48 -1.01 5.11 -0.92
N ASN A 49 -0.81 5.30 0.38
CA ASN A 49 -0.11 6.45 0.96
C ASN A 49 0.54 6.12 2.31
N GLY A 50 1.36 7.02 2.84
CA GLY A 50 2.12 6.78 4.07
C GLY A 50 3.36 7.65 4.17
N TYR A 51 4.19 7.39 5.18
CA TYR A 51 5.31 8.26 5.53
C TYR A 51 6.63 7.49 5.61
N SER A 52 7.54 7.92 6.49
CA SER A 52 8.92 7.44 6.54
C SER A 52 9.06 5.99 7.03
N ASP A 53 8.10 5.46 7.78
CA ASP A 53 8.21 4.15 8.43
C ASP A 53 7.00 3.22 8.16
N HIS A 54 5.99 3.68 7.43
CA HIS A 54 4.74 2.93 7.24
C HIS A 54 4.04 3.22 5.91
N CYS A 55 3.13 2.33 5.56
CA CYS A 55 2.33 2.30 4.34
C CYS A 55 0.88 1.94 4.69
N HIS A 56 -0.08 2.68 4.14
CA HIS A 56 -1.50 2.42 4.18
C HIS A 56 -1.97 2.01 2.79
N ILE A 57 -2.81 0.96 2.73
CA ILE A 57 -3.44 0.47 1.52
C ILE A 57 -4.94 0.36 1.79
N VAL A 58 -5.75 1.04 0.98
CA VAL A 58 -7.22 0.95 0.97
C VAL A 58 -7.67 0.42 -0.37
#